data_AF-A0A8S0VNX7-F1
#
_entry.id   AF-A0A8S0VNX7-F1
#
_cell.length_a   1.000
_cell.length_b   1.000
_cell.length_c   1.000
_cell.angle_alpha   90.00
_cell.angle_beta   90.00
_cell.angle_gamma   90.00
#
_symmetry.space_group_name_H-M   'P 1'
#
loop_
_entity.id
_entity.type
_entity.pdbx_description
1 polymer ?
#
loop_
_entity_poly.entity_id
_entity_poly.type
_entity_poly.pdbx_seq_one_letter_code
_entity_poly.pdbx_strand_id
1 'polypeptide(L)'
;MYSLRVTVCVANMWSLFRLFLPLSLFIVLHAEGGSFNKKISPFNNSISAIFVFGDSTVDSGNNNYLETPFKSNFPPYGMDFSNHIPTGRFTNGRLVTDFIASYIGIKEYVPPYLDPNLSLEELMTGVSFASASSGFDPLTPTLSVRIFLSYIL
;
A
#
# COMPACT_ATOMS: atom_id res chain seq x y z
N MET A 1 -27.13 26.65 -57.89
CA MET A 1 -27.56 27.13 -56.55
C MET A 1 -27.46 25.94 -55.59
N TYR A 2 -27.09 26.20 -54.33
CA TYR A 2 -26.65 25.24 -53.28
C TYR A 2 -25.19 24.75 -53.49
N SER A 3 -24.26 24.79 -52.54
CA SER A 3 -24.37 24.90 -51.08
C SER A 3 -23.02 25.37 -50.47
N LEU A 4 -23.00 26.55 -49.84
CA LEU A 4 -21.99 26.94 -48.84
C LEU A 4 -22.29 26.19 -47.55
N ARG A 5 -21.70 25.02 -47.26
CA ARG A 5 -21.70 24.44 -45.90
C ARG A 5 -20.57 23.41 -45.70
N VAL A 6 -19.30 23.83 -45.60
CA VAL A 6 -18.27 23.00 -44.91
C VAL A 6 -17.24 23.85 -44.12
N THR A 7 -17.10 25.15 -44.39
CA THR A 7 -15.99 25.93 -43.80
C THR A 7 -16.17 26.34 -42.33
N VAL A 8 -17.34 26.14 -41.71
CA VAL A 8 -17.62 26.71 -40.37
C VAL A 8 -17.13 25.84 -39.20
N CYS A 9 -16.84 24.55 -39.38
CA CYS A 9 -16.46 23.68 -38.25
C CYS A 9 -14.96 23.65 -37.92
N VAL A 10 -14.05 23.99 -38.84
CA VAL A 10 -12.60 23.85 -38.59
C VAL A 10 -11.99 25.08 -37.90
N ALA A 11 -12.61 26.26 -38.05
CA ALA A 11 -12.09 27.52 -37.51
C ALA A 11 -12.24 27.66 -35.97
N ASN A 12 -13.09 26.86 -35.32
CA ASN A 12 -13.38 27.00 -33.89
C ASN A 12 -12.56 26.09 -32.96
N MET A 13 -11.83 25.10 -33.50
CA MET A 13 -11.06 24.20 -32.64
C MET A 13 -9.72 24.82 -32.23
N TRP A 14 -9.10 25.62 -33.10
CA TRP A 14 -7.82 26.27 -32.83
C TRP A 14 -7.93 27.45 -31.85
N SER A 15 -9.12 28.06 -31.75
CA SER A 15 -9.39 29.16 -30.80
C SER A 15 -9.48 28.65 -29.36
N LEU A 16 -10.02 27.43 -29.15
CA LEU A 16 -10.05 26.78 -27.83
C LEU A 16 -8.64 26.43 -27.36
N PHE A 17 -7.78 25.90 -28.22
CA PHE A 17 -6.38 25.62 -27.87
C PHE A 17 -5.61 26.87 -27.41
N ARG A 18 -5.92 28.06 -27.95
CA ARG A 18 -5.27 29.32 -27.56
C ARG A 18 -5.68 29.83 -26.17
N LEU A 19 -6.80 29.37 -25.63
CA LEU A 19 -7.25 29.70 -24.26
C LEU A 19 -6.82 28.64 -23.23
N PHE A 20 -6.79 27.37 -23.63
CA PHE A 20 -6.41 26.28 -22.71
C PHE A 20 -4.90 26.21 -22.41
N LEU A 21 -4.04 26.53 -23.37
CA LEU A 21 -2.59 26.54 -23.18
C LEU A 21 -2.10 27.52 -22.09
N PRO A 22 -2.47 28.82 -22.12
CA PRO A 22 -2.04 29.74 -21.06
C PRO A 22 -2.71 29.41 -19.73
N LEU A 23 -3.95 28.91 -19.71
CA LEU A 23 -4.63 28.54 -18.46
C LEU A 23 -3.97 27.33 -17.77
N SER A 24 -3.56 26.33 -18.54
CA SER A 24 -2.81 25.18 -17.99
C SER A 24 -1.44 25.58 -17.44
N LEU A 25 -0.75 26.52 -18.10
CA LEU A 25 0.53 27.05 -17.64
C LEU A 25 0.36 27.89 -16.36
N PHE A 26 -0.73 28.66 -16.25
CA PHE A 26 -1.06 29.41 -15.04
C PHE A 26 -1.33 28.50 -13.84
N ILE A 27 -2.02 27.37 -14.04
CA ILE A 27 -2.27 26.37 -12.98
C ILE A 27 -0.97 25.70 -12.54
N VAL A 28 -0.06 25.38 -13.47
CA VAL A 28 1.26 24.81 -13.14
C VAL A 28 2.16 25.82 -12.42
N LEU A 29 2.08 27.11 -12.76
CA LEU A 29 2.88 28.17 -12.13
C LEU A 29 2.33 28.62 -10.76
N HIS A 30 1.02 28.49 -10.51
CA HIS A 30 0.38 28.79 -9.22
C HIS A 30 0.06 27.54 -8.38
N ALA A 31 0.44 26.36 -8.85
CA ALA A 31 0.53 25.18 -8.01
C ALA A 31 1.73 25.36 -7.09
N GLU A 32 1.58 26.21 -6.08
CA GLU A 32 2.37 26.06 -4.87
C GLU A 32 2.19 24.61 -4.45
N GLY A 33 3.30 23.87 -4.45
CA GLY A 33 3.37 22.53 -3.92
C GLY A 33 3.01 22.59 -2.44
N GLY A 34 1.71 22.61 -2.16
CA GLY A 34 1.13 22.34 -0.87
C GLY A 34 1.48 20.90 -0.55
N SER A 35 2.69 20.70 -0.08
CA SER A 35 3.07 19.50 0.62
C SER A 35 2.12 19.42 1.80
N PHE A 36 1.10 18.56 1.68
CA PHE A 36 0.31 18.09 2.80
C PHE A 36 1.21 17.20 3.68
N ASN A 37 2.31 17.76 4.17
CA ASN A 37 2.87 17.39 5.44
C ASN A 37 1.89 17.89 6.50
N LYS A 38 0.70 17.29 6.55
CA LYS A 38 -0.08 17.29 7.76
C LYS A 38 0.80 16.53 8.75
N LYS A 39 1.64 17.25 9.49
CA LYS A 39 2.20 16.76 10.74
C LYS A 39 0.98 16.38 11.56
N ILE A 40 0.64 15.10 11.52
CA ILE A 40 -0.28 14.50 12.46
C ILE A 40 0.37 14.84 13.79
N SER A 41 -0.19 15.80 14.51
CA SER A 41 0.16 16.02 15.90
C SER A 41 0.06 14.66 16.55
N PRO A 42 1.11 14.16 17.22
CA PRO A 42 1.04 12.84 17.82
C PRO A 42 -0.23 12.82 18.66
N PHE A 43 -1.12 11.87 18.35
CA PHE A 43 -2.06 11.39 19.36
C PHE A 43 -1.22 11.19 20.63
N ASN A 44 -1.74 11.49 21.80
CA ASN A 44 -0.98 11.32 23.05
C ASN A 44 -0.39 9.88 23.07
N ASN A 45 0.90 9.72 22.71
CA ASN A 45 1.48 8.50 22.13
C ASN A 45 1.81 7.51 23.25
N SER A 46 0.78 7.01 23.92
CA SER A 46 0.89 5.94 24.91
C SER A 46 1.19 4.58 24.26
N ILE A 47 1.06 4.47 22.94
CA ILE A 47 1.31 3.25 22.18
C ILE A 47 2.64 3.39 21.45
N SER A 48 3.61 2.55 21.80
CA SER A 48 4.97 2.57 21.23
C SER A 48 5.21 1.48 20.19
N ALA A 49 4.35 0.45 20.12
CA ALA A 49 4.52 -0.67 19.22
C ALA A 49 3.19 -1.32 18.80
N ILE A 50 3.20 -2.00 17.65
CA ILE A 50 2.08 -2.82 17.16
C ILE A 50 2.56 -4.19 16.70
N PHE A 51 2.10 -5.25 17.34
CA PHE A 51 2.40 -6.63 16.95
C PHE A 51 1.16 -7.28 16.35
N VAL A 52 1.29 -7.82 15.15
CA VAL A 52 0.17 -8.36 14.37
C VAL A 52 0.26 -9.87 14.33
N PHE A 53 -0.86 -10.53 14.61
CA PHE A 53 -1.01 -11.97 14.52
C PHE A 53 -2.25 -12.29 13.70
N GLY A 54 -2.20 -13.34 12.89
CA GLY A 54 -3.35 -13.73 12.09
C GLY A 54 -2.98 -14.56 10.88
N ASP A 55 -3.85 -14.50 9.89
CA ASP A 55 -3.77 -15.26 8.65
C ASP A 55 -3.41 -14.36 7.46
N SER A 56 -3.85 -14.73 6.25
CA SER A 56 -3.58 -14.02 5.00
C SER A 56 -4.11 -12.60 5.02
N THR A 57 -5.17 -12.33 5.79
CA THR A 57 -5.81 -11.01 5.87
C THR A 57 -4.91 -9.94 6.46
N VAL A 58 -3.89 -10.34 7.22
CA VAL A 58 -2.93 -9.46 7.91
C VAL A 58 -1.47 -9.89 7.70
N ASP A 59 -1.22 -10.82 6.79
CA ASP A 59 0.12 -11.25 6.39
C ASP A 59 0.79 -10.19 5.52
N SER A 60 1.85 -9.58 6.06
CA SER A 60 2.64 -8.56 5.41
C SER A 60 3.75 -9.10 4.48
N GLY A 61 3.76 -10.41 4.25
CA GLY A 61 4.71 -11.10 3.37
C GLY A 61 5.60 -12.13 4.07
N ASN A 62 5.25 -12.59 5.27
CA ASN A 62 6.02 -13.62 5.96
C ASN A 62 6.13 -14.89 5.12
N ASN A 63 5.06 -15.26 4.42
CA ASN A 63 5.04 -16.45 3.59
C ASN A 63 6.04 -16.43 2.43
N ASN A 64 6.59 -15.27 2.06
CA ASN A 64 7.67 -15.22 1.07
C ASN A 64 8.92 -15.96 1.53
N TYR A 65 9.18 -15.95 2.85
CA TYR A 65 10.34 -16.54 3.50
C TYR A 65 10.11 -17.99 3.97
N LEU A 66 8.94 -18.56 3.69
CA LEU A 66 8.59 -19.94 4.04
C LEU A 66 8.50 -20.82 2.78
N GLU A 67 8.73 -22.12 2.95
CA GLU A 67 8.52 -23.14 1.92
C GLU A 67 7.03 -23.51 1.85
N THR A 68 6.25 -22.66 1.19
CA THR A 68 4.78 -22.78 1.14
C THR A 68 4.24 -22.33 -0.22
N PRO A 69 3.18 -22.96 -0.76
CA PRO A 69 2.50 -22.46 -1.95
C PRO A 69 1.63 -21.23 -1.66
N PHE A 70 1.33 -20.94 -0.39
CA PHE A 70 0.46 -19.84 0.02
C PHE A 70 1.22 -18.50 0.01
N LYS A 71 1.64 -18.04 -1.17
CA LYS A 71 2.34 -16.76 -1.36
C LYS A 71 1.47 -15.79 -2.16
N SER A 72 1.77 -14.50 -2.08
CA SER A 72 1.14 -13.46 -2.90
C SER A 72 2.19 -12.49 -3.45
N ASN A 73 3.40 -12.99 -3.74
CA ASN A 73 4.49 -12.26 -4.37
C ASN A 73 4.41 -12.29 -5.91
N PHE A 74 3.20 -12.26 -6.46
CA PHE A 74 2.93 -12.30 -7.89
C PHE A 74 1.70 -11.43 -8.25
N PRO A 75 1.53 -10.99 -9.50
CA PRO A 75 0.34 -10.23 -9.93
C PRO A 75 -0.96 -11.03 -9.72
N PRO A 76 -2.09 -10.41 -9.32
CA PRO A 76 -2.34 -8.96 -9.31
C PRO A 76 -1.93 -8.24 -8.02
N TYR A 77 -1.33 -8.93 -7.04
CA TYR A 77 -0.99 -8.32 -5.76
C TYR A 77 0.07 -7.22 -5.91
N GLY A 78 -0.01 -6.20 -5.05
CA GLY A 78 0.90 -5.07 -5.06
C GLY A 78 0.72 -4.04 -6.19
N MET A 79 -0.32 -4.15 -7.04
CA MET A 79 -0.56 -3.18 -8.12
C MET A 79 -0.79 -1.74 -7.65
N ASP A 80 -1.28 -1.52 -6.43
CA ASP A 80 -1.54 -0.18 -5.89
C ASP A 80 -0.34 0.41 -5.14
N PHE A 81 0.77 -0.34 -4.99
CA PHE A 81 2.03 0.25 -4.54
C PHE A 81 2.63 1.16 -5.61
N SER A 82 3.36 2.19 -5.18
CA SER A 82 4.01 3.16 -6.07
C SER A 82 5.02 2.53 -7.04
N ASN A 83 5.62 1.40 -6.66
CA ASN A 83 6.54 0.63 -7.50
C ASN A 83 5.85 -0.52 -8.26
N HIS A 84 4.56 -0.77 -8.01
CA HIS A 84 3.78 -1.88 -8.56
C HIS A 84 4.41 -3.27 -8.31
N ILE A 85 5.18 -3.43 -7.23
CA ILE A 85 5.87 -4.69 -6.89
C ILE A 85 5.03 -5.48 -5.86
N PRO A 86 4.70 -6.75 -6.12
CA PRO A 86 4.09 -7.63 -5.13
C PRO A 86 5.00 -7.84 -3.92
N THR A 87 4.53 -7.50 -2.72
CA THR A 87 5.32 -7.61 -1.47
C THR A 87 5.06 -8.90 -0.69
N GLY A 88 4.14 -9.76 -1.14
CA GLY A 88 3.65 -10.90 -0.35
C GLY A 88 2.46 -10.57 0.56
N ARG A 89 1.88 -9.36 0.42
CA ARG A 89 0.58 -9.01 1.00
C ARG A 89 -0.55 -9.56 0.14
N PHE A 90 -1.61 -10.11 0.74
CA PHE A 90 -2.78 -10.64 0.02
C PHE A 90 -3.75 -9.51 -0.38
N THR A 91 -3.20 -8.43 -0.91
CA THR A 91 -3.93 -7.23 -1.35
C THR A 91 -3.12 -6.51 -2.44
N ASN A 92 -3.73 -5.56 -3.14
CA ASN A 92 -3.04 -4.73 -4.13
C ASN A 92 -2.14 -3.66 -3.48
N GLY A 93 -2.28 -3.39 -2.18
CA GLY A 93 -1.49 -2.37 -1.51
C GLY A 93 -1.39 -2.61 -0.01
N ARG A 94 -1.87 -1.64 0.77
CA ARG A 94 -1.80 -1.64 2.23
C ARG A 94 -2.80 -2.61 2.86
N LEU A 95 -2.39 -3.23 3.96
CA LEU A 95 -3.26 -4.01 4.84
C LEU A 95 -4.02 -3.09 5.80
N VAL A 96 -5.11 -3.61 6.39
CA VAL A 96 -5.83 -2.90 7.46
C VAL A 96 -4.90 -2.53 8.62
N THR A 97 -3.95 -3.41 8.94
CA THR A 97 -2.93 -3.19 9.98
C THR A 97 -1.99 -2.04 9.65
N ASP A 98 -1.63 -1.86 8.37
CA ASP A 98 -0.82 -0.72 7.93
C ASP A 98 -1.59 0.59 8.18
N PHE A 99 -2.88 0.64 7.86
CA PHE A 99 -3.72 1.82 8.11
C PHE A 99 -3.82 2.14 9.59
N ILE A 100 -4.00 1.12 10.45
CA ILE A 100 -4.03 1.30 11.91
C ILE A 100 -2.69 1.82 12.40
N ALA A 101 -1.57 1.20 12.02
CA ALA A 101 -0.22 1.59 12.43
C ALA A 101 0.12 3.03 12.04
N SER A 102 -0.32 3.47 10.85
CA SER A 102 -0.16 4.86 10.41
C SER A 102 -1.06 5.82 11.15
N TYR A 103 -2.32 5.43 11.39
CA TYR A 103 -3.27 6.28 12.11
C TYR A 103 -2.79 6.60 13.52
N ILE A 104 -2.19 5.63 14.21
CA ILE A 104 -1.61 5.79 15.55
C ILE A 104 -0.17 6.32 15.53
N GLY A 105 0.38 6.62 14.35
CA GLY A 105 1.68 7.29 14.20
C GLY A 105 2.92 6.43 14.51
N ILE A 106 2.82 5.10 14.39
CA ILE A 106 3.97 4.21 14.62
C ILE A 106 4.78 4.00 13.33
N LYS A 107 4.11 3.62 12.24
CA LYS A 107 4.76 3.34 10.95
C LYS A 107 3.78 3.32 9.79
N GLU A 108 4.30 3.52 8.58
CA GLU A 108 3.49 3.48 7.35
C GLU A 108 3.05 2.05 6.98
N TYR A 109 3.99 1.10 7.10
CA TYR A 109 3.81 -0.32 6.82
C TYR A 109 4.30 -1.15 8.01
N VAL A 110 3.54 -2.17 8.40
CA VAL A 110 3.98 -3.18 9.35
C VAL A 110 4.78 -4.24 8.58
N PRO A 111 6.07 -4.44 8.87
CA PRO A 111 6.91 -5.39 8.13
C PRO A 111 6.69 -6.85 8.59
N PRO A 112 6.96 -7.84 7.72
CA PRO A 112 6.91 -9.26 8.09
C PRO A 112 8.08 -9.61 9.00
N TYR A 113 7.81 -10.29 10.12
CA TYR A 113 8.82 -10.74 11.08
C TYR A 113 9.95 -11.56 10.47
N LEU A 114 9.67 -12.33 9.41
CA LEU A 114 10.66 -13.21 8.77
C LEU A 114 11.59 -12.50 7.77
N ASP A 115 11.46 -11.18 7.56
CA ASP A 115 12.37 -10.45 6.68
C ASP A 115 13.78 -10.38 7.30
N PRO A 116 14.82 -10.94 6.65
CA PRO A 116 16.18 -10.92 7.17
C PRO A 116 16.81 -9.53 7.19
N ASN A 117 16.19 -8.54 6.53
CA ASN A 117 16.67 -7.16 6.49
C ASN A 117 16.05 -6.25 7.57
N LEU A 118 15.22 -6.82 8.47
CA LEU A 118 14.60 -6.07 9.56
C LEU A 118 15.63 -5.39 10.45
N SER A 119 15.46 -4.09 10.65
CA SER A 119 16.22 -3.35 11.65
C SER A 119 15.70 -3.63 13.07
N LEU A 120 16.56 -3.41 14.07
CA LEU A 120 16.16 -3.51 15.47
C LEU A 120 15.03 -2.54 15.82
N GLU A 121 15.05 -1.33 15.27
CA GLU A 121 14.00 -0.33 15.48
C GLU A 121 12.65 -0.81 14.92
N GLU A 122 12.63 -1.41 13.74
CA GLU A 122 11.40 -1.99 13.17
C GLU A 122 10.84 -3.11 14.04
N LEU A 123 11.71 -3.98 14.56
CA LEU A 123 11.30 -5.05 15.47
C LEU A 123 10.70 -4.49 16.76
N MET A 124 11.37 -3.49 17.37
CA MET A 124 10.95 -2.88 18.65
C MET A 124 9.65 -2.08 18.52
N THR A 125 9.43 -1.44 17.38
CA THR A 125 8.21 -0.67 17.09
C THR A 125 7.08 -1.54 16.51
N GLY A 126 7.35 -2.81 16.24
CA GLY A 126 6.33 -3.80 15.93
C GLY A 126 6.38 -4.40 14.52
N VAL A 127 6.08 -5.69 14.45
CA VAL A 127 6.14 -6.54 13.24
C VAL A 127 4.88 -7.39 13.13
N SER A 128 4.65 -7.96 11.95
CA SER A 128 3.61 -8.98 11.75
C SER A 128 4.20 -10.38 11.83
N PHE A 129 3.59 -11.22 12.66
CA PHE A 129 3.81 -12.66 12.75
C PHE A 129 2.72 -13.45 12.01
N ALA A 130 1.82 -12.77 11.30
CA ALA A 130 0.75 -13.41 10.57
C ALA A 130 1.29 -14.29 9.43
N SER A 131 0.56 -15.35 9.10
CA SER A 131 0.91 -16.25 8.01
C SER A 131 -0.34 -16.73 7.30
N ALA A 132 -0.35 -16.66 5.97
CA ALA A 132 -1.50 -16.96 5.10
C ALA A 132 -2.18 -18.32 5.24
N SER A 133 -1.60 -19.22 6.04
CA SER A 133 -2.07 -20.58 6.24
C SER A 133 -2.30 -20.92 7.70
N SER A 134 -2.38 -19.88 8.53
CA SER A 134 -2.84 -19.98 9.91
C SER A 134 -4.35 -20.15 9.90
N GLY A 135 -4.86 -21.03 10.77
CA GLY A 135 -6.29 -21.28 10.87
C GLY A 135 -6.64 -21.88 12.22
N PHE A 136 -7.91 -21.73 12.61
CA PHE A 136 -8.43 -22.28 13.86
C PHE A 136 -8.51 -23.81 13.83
N ASP A 137 -8.93 -24.37 12.70
CA ASP A 137 -8.99 -25.83 12.49
C ASP A 137 -7.57 -26.41 12.56
N PRO A 138 -7.28 -27.38 13.45
CA PRO A 138 -5.98 -28.04 13.55
C PRO A 138 -5.47 -28.66 12.25
N LEU A 139 -6.35 -28.99 11.31
CA LEU A 139 -5.98 -29.52 9.99
C LEU A 139 -5.38 -28.44 9.07
N THR A 140 -5.91 -27.21 9.13
CA THR A 140 -5.45 -26.08 8.30
C THR A 140 -3.94 -25.84 8.41
N PRO A 141 -3.37 -25.73 9.62
CA PRO A 141 -1.95 -25.49 9.72
C PRO A 141 -1.15 -26.76 9.38
N THR A 142 -1.71 -27.98 9.46
CA THR A 142 -0.99 -29.23 9.14
C THR A 142 -0.58 -29.30 7.66
N LEU A 143 -1.31 -28.61 6.79
CA LEU A 143 -0.96 -28.44 5.38
C LEU A 143 -0.04 -27.24 5.13
N SER A 144 0.46 -26.58 6.18
CA SER A 144 1.22 -25.34 6.08
C SER A 144 2.40 -25.20 7.04
N VAL A 145 3.31 -24.28 6.69
CA VAL A 145 4.46 -23.94 7.52
C VAL A 145 3.99 -23.01 8.64
N ARG A 146 4.22 -23.39 9.91
CA ARG A 146 3.79 -22.61 11.08
C ARG A 146 4.85 -21.58 11.47
N ILE A 147 4.39 -20.36 11.77
CA ILE A 147 5.14 -19.44 12.65
C ILE A 147 4.61 -19.70 14.06
N PHE A 148 5.36 -20.44 14.88
CA PHE A 148 4.89 -20.80 16.22
C PHE A 148 4.98 -19.60 17.17
N LEU A 149 3.86 -19.32 17.85
CA LEU A 149 3.79 -18.27 18.86
C LEU A 149 4.77 -18.48 20.02
N SER A 150 5.17 -19.72 20.30
CA SER A 150 6.15 -20.06 21.33
C SER A 150 7.60 -19.68 20.99
N TYR A 151 7.88 -19.27 19.75
CA TYR A 151 9.17 -18.67 19.39
C TYR A 151 9.14 -17.14 19.46
N ILE A 152 7.99 -16.55 19.81
CA ILE A 152 7.71 -15.11 19.75
C ILE A 152 7.55 -14.50 21.16
N LEU A 153 7.18 -15.30 22.16
CA LEU A 153 7.09 -14.94 23.59
C LEU A 153 8.09 -15.74 24.41
#